data_AF-A0A5C3M0B4-F1
#
_entry.id   AF-A0A5C3M0B4-F1
#
_cell.length_a   1.000
_cell.length_b   1.000
_cell.length_c   1.000
_cell.angle_alpha   90.00
_cell.angle_beta   90.00
_cell.angle_gamma   90.00
#
_symmetry.space_group_name_H-M   'P 1'
#
loop_
_entity.id
_entity.type
_entity.pdbx_description
1 polymer ?
#
loop_
_entity_poly.entity_id
_entity_poly.type
_entity_poly.pdbx_seq_one_letter_code
_entity_poly.pdbx_strand_id
1 'polypeptide(L)'
;MSFAVFSSCSPHSFVRYSQQLVCLKRTLYATNTRWKQAVDTKDKPQPATPEQPESHIKASDFEVPDVKPNVLPPLNRPLGVRERPTTLIKSRTQKMKDLMDKDIRMAQRRHLIKEASKGYFHDMNMTRKHGGKTWIAPSVLIREDKALYLPNIVGKSLDNGTIKNTTTLCYGRITVLAMLGTQISEIHAKSFVGPTHARFSSNSLYQYIQINLQENILKSFLVSLFANKLRTTVAPEMQPNYLVSSQNMEYVRDPLGMTNSKVGYVYLIDENLKIRWGGSADARPEETQALESCTGVLLKRLEKTKPPKSQPVQQTTMEKVKKA
;
A
#
# COMPACT_ATOMS: atom_id res chain seq x y z
N MET A 1 -72.30 2.43 -38.38
CA MET A 1 -72.85 3.42 -37.43
C MET A 1 -71.90 4.59 -37.37
N SER A 2 -72.33 5.71 -37.93
CA SER A 2 -71.70 7.04 -37.82
C SER A 2 -71.68 7.52 -36.37
N PHE A 3 -70.70 8.34 -35.99
CA PHE A 3 -70.86 9.80 -35.85
C PHE A 3 -69.56 10.42 -35.29
N ALA A 4 -69.06 11.42 -36.02
CA ALA A 4 -68.19 12.45 -35.49
C ALA A 4 -69.07 13.59 -34.95
N VAL A 5 -68.73 14.16 -33.79
CA VAL A 5 -69.16 15.50 -33.37
C VAL A 5 -68.02 16.19 -32.62
N PHE A 6 -67.75 17.42 -33.05
CA PHE A 6 -66.89 18.45 -32.48
C PHE A 6 -67.42 19.04 -31.16
N SER A 7 -66.54 19.47 -30.25
CA SER A 7 -66.67 20.63 -29.32
C SER A 7 -65.48 20.57 -28.33
N SER A 8 -64.77 21.60 -27.86
CA SER A 8 -64.65 23.04 -28.12
C SER A 8 -63.43 23.57 -27.33
N CYS A 9 -62.91 24.72 -27.75
CA CYS A 9 -62.20 25.79 -27.00
C CYS A 9 -61.10 25.48 -25.95
N SER A 10 -59.89 25.94 -26.30
CA SER A 10 -58.86 26.56 -25.43
C SER A 10 -59.41 27.82 -24.70
N PRO A 11 -58.80 28.37 -23.61
CA PRO A 11 -57.38 28.77 -23.63
C PRO A 11 -56.59 28.76 -22.29
N HIS A 12 -55.28 28.99 -22.48
CA HIS A 12 -54.33 29.64 -21.57
C HIS A 12 -54.07 29.06 -20.18
N SER A 13 -52.89 28.44 -20.01
CA SER A 13 -51.88 28.97 -19.08
C SER A 13 -50.50 28.36 -19.37
N PHE A 14 -49.67 29.15 -20.06
CA PHE A 14 -48.23 28.96 -20.11
C PHE A 14 -47.65 29.31 -18.72
N VAL A 15 -47.18 28.31 -17.96
CA VAL A 15 -46.25 28.56 -16.85
C VAL A 15 -44.86 28.24 -17.37
N ARG A 16 -44.20 29.26 -17.91
CA ARG A 16 -42.76 29.24 -18.19
C ARG A 16 -42.02 29.26 -16.85
N TYR A 17 -41.45 28.13 -16.46
CA TYR A 17 -40.51 28.08 -15.34
C TYR A 17 -39.20 28.78 -15.78
N SER A 18 -39.03 30.01 -15.31
CA SER A 18 -37.82 30.81 -15.47
C SER A 18 -36.69 30.17 -14.66
N GLN A 19 -35.75 29.51 -15.34
CA GLN A 19 -34.46 29.17 -14.75
C GLN A 19 -33.59 30.42 -14.73
N GLN A 20 -33.56 31.11 -13.59
CA GLN A 20 -32.55 32.12 -13.32
C GLN A 20 -31.19 31.44 -13.13
N LEU A 21 -30.37 31.50 -14.17
CA LEU A 21 -28.93 31.28 -14.11
C LEU A 21 -28.29 32.39 -13.27
N VAL A 22 -28.02 32.10 -12.00
CA VAL A 22 -27.19 32.95 -11.15
C VAL A 22 -25.73 32.77 -11.58
N CYS A 23 -25.30 33.61 -12.53
CA CYS A 23 -23.90 33.79 -12.89
C CYS A 23 -23.16 34.51 -11.76
N LEU A 24 -22.54 33.74 -10.85
CA LEU A 24 -21.53 34.26 -9.91
C LEU A 24 -20.27 34.66 -10.68
N LYS A 25 -20.21 35.92 -11.12
CA LYS A 25 -18.97 36.56 -11.59
C LYS A 25 -17.98 36.63 -10.43
N ARG A 26 -16.95 35.79 -10.45
CA ARG A 26 -15.80 35.90 -9.54
C ARG A 26 -14.95 37.10 -9.96
N THR A 27 -15.11 38.21 -9.26
CA THR A 27 -14.19 39.36 -9.34
C THR A 27 -12.89 38.98 -8.63
N LEU A 28 -11.82 38.73 -9.40
CA LEU A 28 -10.48 38.60 -8.87
C LEU A 28 -9.94 40.00 -8.57
N TYR A 29 -9.94 40.39 -7.29
CA TYR A 29 -9.16 41.54 -6.84
C TYR A 29 -7.69 41.12 -6.77
N ALA A 30 -6.92 41.47 -7.80
CA ALA A 30 -5.47 41.39 -7.77
C ALA A 30 -4.94 42.59 -6.96
N THR A 31 -4.54 42.38 -5.71
CA THR A 31 -3.79 43.40 -4.96
C THR A 31 -2.34 43.37 -5.41
N ASN A 32 -1.98 44.29 -6.29
CA ASN A 32 -0.60 44.63 -6.62
C ASN A 32 0.02 45.40 -5.43
N THR A 33 0.66 44.70 -4.50
CA THR A 33 1.53 45.36 -3.52
C THR A 33 2.86 45.69 -4.18
N ARG A 34 2.86 46.84 -4.87
CA ARG A 34 4.04 47.48 -5.44
C ARG A 34 4.91 48.01 -4.30
N TRP A 35 6.01 47.32 -4.01
CA TRP A 35 7.07 47.81 -3.15
C TRP A 35 7.65 49.08 -3.78
N LYS A 36 7.39 50.24 -3.15
CA LYS A 36 8.00 51.52 -3.55
C LYS A 36 9.47 51.50 -3.12
N GLN A 37 10.36 51.58 -4.09
CA GLN A 37 11.73 52.05 -3.88
C GLN A 37 11.66 53.54 -3.52
N ALA A 38 12.19 53.89 -2.35
CA ALA A 38 12.58 55.26 -2.03
C ALA A 38 14.11 55.28 -2.01
N VAL A 39 14.69 56.01 -2.97
CA VAL A 39 16.08 56.41 -2.98
C VAL A 39 16.09 57.87 -2.55
N ASP A 40 16.74 58.18 -1.45
CA ASP A 40 17.40 59.47 -1.28
C ASP A 40 18.68 59.32 -0.43
N THR A 41 19.79 59.39 -1.16
CA THR A 41 21.15 59.90 -0.88
C THR A 41 21.22 60.95 0.27
N LYS A 42 22.23 61.12 1.14
CA LYS A 42 23.67 60.78 1.24
C LYS A 42 24.05 60.80 2.75
N ASP A 43 24.89 59.88 3.21
CA ASP A 43 26.17 60.20 3.89
C ASP A 43 26.91 58.89 4.22
N LYS A 44 28.22 58.87 3.93
CA LYS A 44 29.08 57.68 3.90
C LYS A 44 30.14 57.77 5.00
N PRO A 45 30.29 56.71 5.82
CA PRO A 45 31.64 56.24 6.14
C PRO A 45 31.83 54.74 5.82
N GLN A 46 33.07 54.34 5.56
CA GLN A 46 33.53 53.02 5.08
C GLN A 46 33.38 51.86 6.08
N PRO A 47 33.36 50.60 5.59
CA PRO A 47 32.96 49.43 6.37
C PRO A 47 34.08 48.87 7.27
N ALA A 48 33.72 48.55 8.51
CA ALA A 48 34.54 47.75 9.41
C ALA A 48 34.18 46.25 9.25
N THR A 49 35.18 45.46 8.90
CA THR A 49 35.17 44.00 8.81
C THR A 49 35.09 43.38 10.21
N PRO A 50 34.14 42.47 10.50
CA PRO A 50 34.25 41.56 11.63
C PRO A 50 34.85 40.22 11.16
N GLU A 51 35.94 39.87 11.83
CA GLU A 51 36.77 38.68 11.70
C GLU A 51 35.96 37.37 11.72
N GLN A 52 36.24 36.49 10.74
CA GLN A 52 35.91 35.07 10.82
C GLN A 52 37.09 34.34 11.48
N PRO A 53 36.86 33.47 12.48
CA PRO A 53 37.93 32.66 13.04
C PRO A 53 38.39 31.62 12.02
N GLU A 54 39.66 31.70 11.65
CA GLU A 54 40.38 30.63 10.98
C GLU A 54 40.36 29.37 11.87
N SER A 55 39.73 28.31 11.36
CA SER A 55 40.10 26.95 11.76
C SER A 55 40.20 26.10 10.51
N HIS A 56 41.45 25.95 10.07
CA HIS A 56 41.86 24.92 9.14
C HIS A 56 41.53 23.54 9.74
N ILE A 57 40.41 22.95 9.34
CA ILE A 57 40.21 21.51 9.51
C ILE A 57 40.46 20.86 8.15
N LYS A 58 41.62 20.19 8.07
CA LYS A 58 42.06 19.40 6.94
C LYS A 58 40.97 18.39 6.57
N ALA A 59 40.60 18.36 5.29
CA ALA A 59 39.74 17.33 4.71
C ALA A 59 40.52 16.01 4.57
N SER A 60 40.94 15.40 5.68
CA SER A 60 41.72 14.15 5.65
C SER A 60 41.31 13.07 6.65
N ASP A 61 40.26 13.24 7.46
CA ASP A 61 39.87 12.23 8.47
C ASP A 61 38.39 11.81 8.39
N PHE A 62 37.82 11.70 7.19
CA PHE A 62 36.74 10.74 6.98
C PHE A 62 37.34 9.51 6.33
N GLU A 63 37.81 8.58 7.17
CA GLU A 63 38.02 7.20 6.76
C GLU A 63 36.71 6.72 6.13
N VAL A 64 36.69 6.71 4.79
CA VAL A 64 35.72 5.95 4.01
C VAL A 64 35.95 4.51 4.44
N PRO A 65 35.01 3.86 5.14
CA PRO A 65 35.19 2.47 5.50
C PRO A 65 35.34 1.70 4.19
N ASP A 66 36.50 1.07 4.05
CA ASP A 66 36.88 0.06 3.07
C ASP A 66 35.66 -0.52 2.34
N VAL A 67 35.59 -0.28 1.03
CA VAL A 67 34.51 -0.73 0.15
C VAL A 67 34.59 -2.25 0.06
N LYS A 68 34.02 -2.91 1.07
CA LYS A 68 33.68 -4.34 1.02
C LYS A 68 32.88 -4.55 -0.26
N PRO A 69 33.14 -5.64 -1.01
CA PRO A 69 32.40 -5.93 -2.23
C PRO A 69 30.91 -5.84 -1.91
N ASN A 70 30.17 -5.21 -2.82
CA ASN A 70 28.78 -4.78 -2.75
C ASN A 70 27.82 -5.98 -2.54
N VAL A 71 27.96 -6.70 -1.42
CA VAL A 71 27.18 -7.88 -1.05
C VAL A 71 26.01 -7.39 -0.23
N LEU A 72 24.81 -7.72 -0.70
CA LEU A 72 23.58 -7.35 -0.03
C LEU A 72 23.48 -8.06 1.33
N PRO A 73 23.15 -7.34 2.41
CA PRO A 73 22.97 -7.96 3.71
C PRO A 73 21.72 -8.87 3.71
N PRO A 74 21.71 -9.95 4.50
CA PRO A 74 20.50 -10.69 4.77
C PRO A 74 19.51 -9.87 5.59
N LEU A 75 18.24 -10.26 5.58
CA LEU A 75 17.22 -9.65 6.41
C LEU A 75 17.51 -9.90 7.91
N ASN A 76 18.05 -8.89 8.58
CA ASN A 76 18.49 -9.00 9.99
C ASN A 76 17.39 -8.79 11.03
N ARG A 77 16.20 -8.31 10.63
CA ARG A 77 15.10 -7.98 11.56
C ARG A 77 13.75 -8.50 11.07
N PRO A 78 12.82 -8.83 11.97
CA PRO A 78 11.45 -9.16 11.58
C PRO A 78 10.76 -7.93 10.98
N LEU A 79 9.91 -8.18 9.99
CA LEU A 79 9.16 -7.15 9.26
C LEU A 79 7.77 -7.01 9.86
N GLY A 80 7.27 -5.76 9.94
CA GLY A 80 5.92 -5.46 10.41
C GLY A 80 5.86 -4.53 11.61
N VAL A 81 4.66 -4.40 12.18
CA VAL A 81 4.36 -3.55 13.33
C VAL A 81 4.17 -4.41 14.59
N ARG A 82 4.48 -3.83 15.76
CA ARG A 82 4.35 -4.53 17.05
C ARG A 82 2.91 -4.72 17.48
N GLU A 83 2.08 -3.72 17.20
CA GLU A 83 0.67 -3.73 17.59
C GLU A 83 -0.15 -4.57 16.62
N ARG A 84 -1.08 -5.35 17.17
CA ARG A 84 -2.00 -6.15 16.36
C ARG A 84 -2.91 -5.21 15.55
N PRO A 85 -3.06 -5.43 14.24
CA PRO A 85 -3.86 -4.56 13.40
C PRO A 85 -5.34 -4.64 13.78
N THR A 86 -5.99 -3.48 13.81
CA THR A 86 -7.41 -3.36 14.14
C THR A 86 -8.16 -2.78 12.93
N THR A 87 -9.40 -3.22 12.72
CA THR A 87 -10.29 -2.73 11.64
C THR A 87 -11.04 -1.45 12.01
N LEU A 88 -11.10 -1.13 13.30
CA LEU A 88 -11.74 0.06 13.83
C LEU A 88 -11.05 1.32 13.31
N ILE A 89 -11.83 2.19 12.68
CA ILE A 89 -11.35 3.48 12.21
C ILE A 89 -11.12 4.36 13.44
N LYS A 90 -9.90 4.86 13.60
CA LYS A 90 -9.57 5.78 14.70
C LYS A 90 -10.51 6.99 14.68
N SER A 91 -11.13 7.27 15.82
CA SER A 91 -12.00 8.43 15.99
C SER A 91 -11.20 9.73 15.87
N ARG A 92 -11.89 10.86 15.63
CA ARG A 92 -11.23 12.18 15.57
C ARG A 92 -10.50 12.51 16.88
N THR A 93 -11.06 12.11 18.02
CA THR A 93 -10.46 12.33 19.34
C THR A 93 -9.19 11.50 19.52
N GLN A 94 -9.19 10.24 19.09
CA GLN A 94 -7.99 9.40 19.12
C GLN A 94 -6.89 9.96 18.21
N LYS A 95 -7.24 10.40 16.99
CA LYS A 95 -6.28 11.07 16.09
C LYS A 95 -5.70 12.34 16.70
N MET A 96 -6.52 13.13 17.40
CA MET A 96 -6.04 14.32 18.11
C MET A 96 -5.08 13.94 19.24
N LYS A 97 -5.40 12.91 20.02
CA LYS A 97 -4.53 12.41 21.09
C LYS A 97 -3.17 11.97 20.54
N ASP A 98 -3.16 11.21 19.44
CA ASP A 98 -1.93 10.77 18.77
C ASP A 98 -1.07 11.95 18.29
N LEU A 99 -1.70 13.07 17.87
CA LEU A 99 -1.00 14.30 17.49
C LEU A 99 -0.45 15.08 18.68
N MET A 100 -1.08 14.98 19.85
CA MET A 100 -0.62 15.65 21.07
C MET A 100 0.53 14.90 21.73
N ASP A 101 0.61 13.59 21.53
CA ASP A 101 1.68 12.74 22.03
C ASP A 101 3.06 13.24 21.55
N LYS A 102 3.97 13.42 22.51
CA LYS A 102 5.32 13.93 22.25
C LYS A 102 6.16 12.91 21.48
N ASP A 103 6.02 11.62 21.79
CA ASP A 103 6.86 10.58 21.22
C ASP A 103 6.52 10.32 19.76
N ILE A 104 5.22 10.32 19.43
CA ILE A 104 4.74 10.21 18.04
C ILE A 104 5.26 11.38 17.22
N ARG A 105 5.15 12.62 17.71
CA ARG A 105 5.66 13.81 16.99
C ARG A 105 7.18 13.74 16.77
N MET A 106 7.94 13.30 17.77
CA MET A 106 9.39 13.16 17.64
C MET A 106 9.74 12.09 16.59
N ALA A 107 9.02 10.96 16.57
CA ALA A 107 9.20 9.92 15.55
C ALA A 107 8.86 10.43 14.15
N GLN A 108 7.73 11.14 13.99
CA GLN A 108 7.33 11.75 12.72
C GLN A 108 8.38 12.75 12.23
N ARG A 109 8.91 13.61 13.12
CA ARG A 109 9.96 14.57 12.76
C ARG A 109 11.23 13.88 12.27
N ARG A 110 11.70 12.84 12.96
CA ARG A 110 12.88 12.07 12.54
C ARG A 110 12.67 11.44 11.16
N HIS A 111 11.48 10.91 10.92
CA HIS A 111 11.13 10.31 9.64
C HIS A 111 11.08 11.35 8.51
N LEU A 112 10.45 12.51 8.74
CA LEU A 112 10.44 13.60 7.76
C LEU A 112 11.83 14.12 7.43
N ILE A 113 12.72 14.24 8.42
CA ILE A 113 14.13 14.64 8.19
C ILE A 113 14.84 13.58 7.33
N LYS A 114 14.63 12.30 7.63
CA LYS A 114 15.20 11.19 6.85
C LYS A 114 14.72 11.21 5.41
N GLU A 115 13.42 11.36 5.16
CA GLU A 115 12.88 11.43 3.80
C GLU A 115 13.30 12.72 3.07
N ALA A 116 13.33 13.86 3.76
CA ALA A 116 13.82 15.12 3.18
C ALA A 116 15.31 15.05 2.79
N SER A 117 16.11 14.25 3.51
CA SER A 117 17.51 14.02 3.17
C SER A 117 17.69 13.11 1.95
N LYS A 118 16.68 12.30 1.59
CA LYS A 118 16.72 11.49 0.38
C LYS A 118 16.46 12.39 -0.82
N GLY A 119 17.42 12.45 -1.73
CA GLY A 119 17.23 13.14 -3.01
C GLY A 119 16.15 12.48 -3.87
N TYR A 120 15.48 13.26 -4.73
CA TYR A 120 14.42 12.80 -5.63
C TYR A 120 14.81 11.56 -6.48
N PHE A 121 16.07 11.49 -6.92
CA PHE A 121 16.59 10.39 -7.74
C PHE A 121 17.21 9.24 -6.94
N HIS A 122 17.12 9.26 -5.61
CA HIS A 122 17.73 8.25 -4.74
C HIS A 122 17.23 6.84 -5.07
N ASP A 123 15.92 6.62 -5.05
CA ASP A 123 15.30 5.33 -5.32
C ASP A 123 15.62 4.81 -6.73
N MET A 124 15.66 5.70 -7.72
CA MET A 124 16.03 5.35 -9.10
C MET A 124 17.49 4.91 -9.21
N ASN A 125 18.39 5.61 -8.52
CA ASN A 125 19.81 5.25 -8.48
C ASN A 125 20.02 3.94 -7.73
N MET A 126 19.23 3.67 -6.68
CA MET A 126 19.22 2.37 -6.01
C MET A 126 18.76 1.26 -6.94
N THR A 127 17.76 1.48 -7.80
CA THR A 127 17.32 0.47 -8.79
C THR A 127 18.42 0.08 -9.77
N ARG A 128 19.34 0.99 -10.11
CA ARG A 128 20.50 0.67 -10.97
C ARG A 128 21.49 -0.27 -10.28
N LYS A 129 21.48 -0.36 -8.95
CA LYS A 129 22.32 -1.25 -8.15
C LYS A 129 21.48 -2.46 -7.70
N HIS A 130 21.87 -3.67 -8.09
CA HIS A 130 21.17 -4.90 -7.69
C HIS A 130 19.65 -4.90 -7.96
N GLY A 131 19.18 -4.19 -8.98
CA GLY A 131 17.75 -4.07 -9.29
C GLY A 131 16.93 -3.34 -8.22
N GLY A 132 17.58 -2.61 -7.30
CA GLY A 132 16.92 -1.89 -6.20
C GLY A 132 16.69 -2.73 -4.97
N LYS A 133 17.23 -3.96 -4.94
CA LYS A 133 17.25 -4.81 -3.74
C LYS A 133 18.16 -4.20 -2.68
N THR A 134 17.69 -4.17 -1.45
CA THR A 134 18.46 -3.66 -0.29
C THR A 134 18.79 -4.73 0.73
N TRP A 135 18.07 -5.86 0.70
CA TRP A 135 18.29 -7.01 1.58
C TRP A 135 17.86 -8.31 0.90
N ILE A 136 18.48 -9.42 1.29
CA ILE A 136 18.18 -10.77 0.78
C ILE A 136 17.13 -11.42 1.68
N ALA A 137 16.14 -12.09 1.08
CA ALA A 137 15.11 -12.82 1.80
C ALA A 137 15.70 -14.00 2.60
N PRO A 138 15.14 -14.30 3.79
CA PRO A 138 15.62 -15.42 4.58
C PRO A 138 15.28 -16.76 3.90
N SER A 139 16.15 -17.77 4.03
CA SER A 139 15.85 -19.12 3.54
C SER A 139 14.84 -19.88 4.40
N VAL A 140 14.61 -19.42 5.64
CA VAL A 140 13.78 -20.08 6.66
C VAL A 140 12.69 -19.14 7.17
N LEU A 141 11.57 -19.71 7.59
CA LEU A 141 10.49 -18.99 8.28
C LEU A 141 10.98 -18.29 9.56
N ILE A 142 10.54 -17.05 9.73
CA ILE A 142 10.65 -16.33 11.00
C ILE A 142 9.77 -17.07 12.02
N ARG A 143 10.34 -17.27 13.22
CA ARG A 143 9.62 -17.89 14.34
C ARG A 143 8.44 -17.00 14.77
N GLU A 144 7.37 -17.63 15.24
CA GLU A 144 6.11 -16.95 15.57
C GLU A 144 6.23 -15.94 16.72
N ASP A 145 7.09 -16.26 17.70
CA ASP A 145 7.38 -15.43 18.87
C ASP A 145 8.09 -14.13 18.50
N LYS A 146 8.89 -14.15 17.43
CA LYS A 146 9.65 -12.98 16.94
C LYS A 146 8.98 -12.25 15.78
N ALA A 147 7.98 -12.88 15.14
CA ALA A 147 7.29 -12.30 13.99
C ALA A 147 6.41 -11.12 14.43
N LEU A 148 6.42 -10.07 13.61
CA LEU A 148 5.60 -8.87 13.82
C LEU A 148 4.35 -8.93 12.94
N TYR A 149 3.37 -8.07 13.24
CA TYR A 149 2.10 -8.07 12.54
C TYR A 149 2.16 -7.27 11.23
N LEU A 150 1.33 -7.67 10.27
CA LEU A 150 1.02 -6.84 9.13
C LEU A 150 0.13 -5.66 9.56
N PRO A 151 0.44 -4.41 9.19
CA PRO A 151 -0.47 -3.30 9.43
C PRO A 151 -1.77 -3.46 8.64
N ASN A 152 -2.89 -2.93 9.15
CA ASN A 152 -4.13 -2.96 8.39
C ASN A 152 -4.03 -2.02 7.18
N ILE A 153 -4.23 -2.59 5.99
CA ILE A 153 -4.30 -1.84 4.74
C ILE A 153 -5.74 -1.90 4.22
N VAL A 154 -6.27 -0.73 3.87
CA VAL A 154 -7.61 -0.58 3.32
C VAL A 154 -7.50 -0.31 1.82
N GLY A 155 -8.21 -1.08 1.02
CA GLY A 155 -8.21 -0.92 -0.43
C GLY A 155 -9.54 -1.29 -1.06
N LYS A 156 -9.76 -0.79 -2.28
CA LYS A 156 -10.91 -1.18 -3.10
C LYS A 156 -10.53 -2.41 -3.92
N SER A 157 -11.36 -3.45 -3.86
CA SER A 157 -11.24 -4.64 -4.69
C SER A 157 -11.36 -4.26 -6.17
N LEU A 158 -10.54 -4.84 -7.04
CA LEU A 158 -10.57 -4.57 -8.47
C LEU A 158 -11.88 -5.05 -9.12
N ASP A 159 -12.40 -6.18 -8.66
CA ASP A 159 -13.67 -6.78 -9.08
C ASP A 159 -14.86 -5.82 -8.87
N ASN A 160 -15.44 -5.79 -7.67
CA ASN A 160 -16.66 -5.03 -7.38
C ASN A 160 -16.42 -3.60 -6.84
N GLY A 161 -15.17 -3.15 -6.69
CA GLY A 161 -14.86 -1.87 -6.04
C GLY A 161 -15.13 -1.84 -4.54
N THR A 162 -15.46 -2.98 -3.93
CA THR A 162 -15.77 -3.10 -2.50
C THR A 162 -14.56 -2.78 -1.64
N ILE A 163 -14.79 -2.04 -0.56
CA ILE A 163 -13.73 -1.70 0.40
C ILE A 163 -13.44 -2.94 1.24
N LYS A 164 -12.20 -3.39 1.24
CA LYS A 164 -11.73 -4.55 2.00
C LYS A 164 -10.57 -4.14 2.91
N ASN A 165 -10.49 -4.77 4.06
CA ASN A 165 -9.40 -4.63 5.02
C ASN A 165 -8.49 -5.85 4.94
N THR A 166 -7.18 -5.65 4.90
CA THR A 166 -6.23 -6.77 4.91
C THR A 166 -6.32 -7.60 6.20
N THR A 167 -6.65 -6.97 7.34
CA THR A 167 -6.89 -7.68 8.61
C THR A 167 -7.98 -8.74 8.49
N THR A 168 -9.11 -8.44 7.85
CA THR A 168 -10.21 -9.41 7.70
C THR A 168 -9.94 -10.41 6.61
N LEU A 169 -9.22 -10.02 5.57
CA LEU A 169 -8.89 -10.91 4.46
C LEU A 169 -7.86 -11.97 4.86
N CYS A 170 -6.80 -11.57 5.56
CA CYS A 170 -5.68 -12.46 5.91
C CYS A 170 -5.97 -13.37 7.11
N TYR A 171 -6.97 -13.04 7.93
CA TYR A 171 -7.23 -13.79 9.15
C TYR A 171 -7.65 -15.23 8.86
N GLY A 172 -7.05 -16.20 9.57
CA GLY A 172 -7.41 -17.62 9.46
C GLY A 172 -6.92 -18.33 8.19
N ARG A 173 -6.12 -17.65 7.35
CA ARG A 173 -5.59 -18.16 6.07
C ARG A 173 -4.11 -17.85 5.93
N ILE A 174 -3.38 -18.73 5.24
CA ILE A 174 -1.99 -18.47 4.87
C ILE A 174 -1.99 -17.62 3.61
N THR A 175 -1.35 -16.45 3.70
CA THR A 175 -1.47 -15.42 2.67
C THR A 175 -0.12 -15.03 2.14
N VAL A 176 0.05 -15.15 0.82
CA VAL A 176 1.13 -14.48 0.11
C VAL A 176 0.61 -13.11 -0.29
N LEU A 177 1.25 -12.05 0.18
CA LEU A 177 0.87 -10.67 -0.08
C LEU A 177 1.95 -9.98 -0.90
N ALA A 178 1.59 -9.49 -2.08
CA ALA A 178 2.47 -8.64 -2.89
C ALA A 178 2.07 -7.16 -2.73
N MET A 179 3.03 -6.32 -2.34
CA MET A 179 2.90 -4.86 -2.36
C MET A 179 3.49 -4.34 -3.67
N LEU A 180 2.65 -3.65 -4.42
CA LEU A 180 2.90 -3.14 -5.76
C LEU A 180 2.79 -1.62 -5.76
N GLY A 181 3.57 -0.95 -6.60
CA GLY A 181 3.47 0.50 -6.84
C GLY A 181 3.81 0.92 -8.27
N THR A 182 4.51 0.06 -9.01
CA THR A 182 4.95 0.26 -10.40
C THR A 182 4.76 -1.02 -11.22
N GLN A 183 4.83 -0.93 -12.54
CA GLN A 183 4.82 -2.15 -13.38
C GLN A 183 6.02 -3.07 -13.07
N ILE A 184 7.17 -2.50 -12.71
CA ILE A 184 8.37 -3.26 -12.31
C ILE A 184 8.08 -4.08 -11.05
N SER A 185 7.33 -3.51 -10.09
CA SER A 185 6.94 -4.23 -8.88
C SER A 185 6.05 -5.45 -9.14
N GLU A 186 5.23 -5.43 -10.20
CA GLU A 186 4.40 -6.56 -10.60
C GLU A 186 5.26 -7.71 -11.16
N ILE A 187 6.27 -7.37 -11.96
CA ILE A 187 7.23 -8.35 -12.50
C ILE A 187 8.01 -9.01 -11.35
N HIS A 188 8.50 -8.20 -10.41
CA HIS A 188 9.19 -8.67 -9.20
C HIS A 188 8.30 -9.59 -8.35
N ALA A 189 7.04 -9.19 -8.10
CA ALA A 189 6.12 -10.04 -7.35
C ALA A 189 5.85 -11.38 -8.08
N LYS A 190 5.70 -11.34 -9.40
CA LYS A 190 5.48 -12.55 -10.21
C LYS A 190 6.66 -13.53 -10.15
N SER A 191 7.91 -13.04 -10.13
CA SER A 191 9.09 -13.90 -10.06
C SER A 191 9.23 -14.67 -8.73
N PHE A 192 8.76 -14.08 -7.63
CA PHE A 192 8.64 -14.81 -6.34
C PHE A 192 7.45 -15.78 -6.33
N VAL A 193 6.27 -15.29 -6.70
CA VAL A 193 5.02 -15.97 -6.35
C VAL A 193 4.64 -17.07 -7.34
N GLY A 194 5.14 -17.02 -8.58
CA GLY A 194 4.76 -17.95 -9.65
C GLY A 194 4.73 -19.43 -9.24
N PRO A 195 5.84 -20.03 -8.79
CA PRO A 195 5.88 -21.44 -8.38
C PRO A 195 4.99 -21.74 -7.17
N THR A 196 4.98 -20.85 -6.18
CA THR A 196 4.16 -21.00 -4.96
C THR A 196 2.67 -21.01 -5.28
N HIS A 197 2.23 -20.08 -6.13
CA HIS A 197 0.83 -19.97 -6.52
C HIS A 197 0.39 -21.15 -7.39
N ALA A 198 1.23 -21.58 -8.35
CA ALA A 198 0.94 -22.75 -9.17
C ALA A 198 0.75 -24.03 -8.32
N ARG A 199 1.52 -24.17 -7.24
CA ARG A 199 1.45 -25.34 -6.36
C ARG A 199 0.28 -25.33 -5.38
N PHE A 200 -0.07 -24.16 -4.82
CA PHE A 200 -1.00 -24.07 -3.70
C PHE A 200 -2.35 -23.40 -4.04
N SER A 201 -2.55 -22.93 -5.28
CA SER A 201 -3.80 -22.26 -5.71
C SER A 201 -5.07 -23.08 -5.46
N SER A 202 -4.99 -24.42 -5.51
CA SER A 202 -6.10 -25.32 -5.24
C SER A 202 -6.41 -25.51 -3.75
N ASN A 203 -5.52 -25.10 -2.84
CA ASN A 203 -5.71 -25.26 -1.40
C ASN A 203 -6.60 -24.14 -0.84
N SER A 204 -7.73 -24.51 -0.22
CA SER A 204 -8.69 -23.58 0.39
C SER A 204 -8.13 -22.67 1.50
N LEU A 205 -7.01 -23.07 2.12
CA LEU A 205 -6.35 -22.31 3.20
C LEU A 205 -5.32 -21.31 2.68
N TYR A 206 -4.91 -21.46 1.43
CA TYR A 206 -3.96 -20.59 0.76
C TYR A 206 -4.69 -19.45 0.06
N GLN A 207 -4.08 -18.28 0.06
CA GLN A 207 -4.52 -17.17 -0.78
C GLN A 207 -3.34 -16.32 -1.24
N TYR A 208 -3.50 -15.74 -2.43
CA TYR A 208 -2.59 -14.75 -2.98
C TYR A 208 -3.31 -13.41 -3.12
N ILE A 209 -2.80 -12.37 -2.45
CA ILE A 209 -3.35 -11.02 -2.43
C ILE A 209 -2.33 -10.05 -3.03
N GLN A 210 -2.80 -9.15 -3.87
CA GLN A 210 -1.99 -8.09 -4.48
C GLN A 210 -2.53 -6.75 -4.03
N ILE A 211 -1.68 -5.87 -3.52
CA ILE A 211 -2.04 -4.52 -3.12
C ILE A 211 -1.26 -3.54 -3.99
N ASN A 212 -1.98 -2.82 -4.84
CA ASN A 212 -1.44 -1.69 -5.58
C ASN A 212 -1.58 -0.41 -4.76
N LEU A 213 -0.45 0.07 -4.25
CA LEU A 213 -0.34 1.24 -3.40
C LEU A 213 -0.11 2.48 -4.27
N GLN A 214 -1.12 3.35 -4.30
CA GLN A 214 -1.17 4.55 -5.14
C GLN A 214 -1.38 5.79 -4.27
N GLU A 215 -0.29 6.29 -3.69
CA GLU A 215 -0.33 7.42 -2.74
C GLU A 215 -0.65 8.76 -3.41
N ASN A 216 -0.29 8.93 -4.69
CA ASN A 216 -0.41 10.20 -5.40
C ASN A 216 -1.70 10.35 -6.20
N ILE A 217 -2.58 9.35 -6.21
CA ILE A 217 -3.80 9.35 -7.05
C ILE A 217 -4.98 9.92 -6.26
N LEU A 218 -4.94 11.22 -5.95
CA LEU A 218 -5.98 11.91 -5.17
C LEU A 218 -7.18 12.43 -6.00
N LYS A 219 -7.51 11.77 -7.14
CA LYS A 219 -8.74 12.05 -7.91
C LYS A 219 -9.45 10.76 -8.28
N SER A 220 -10.74 10.67 -7.94
CA SER A 220 -11.60 9.51 -8.25
C SER A 220 -11.61 9.13 -9.73
N PHE A 221 -11.52 10.12 -10.62
CA PHE A 221 -11.45 9.91 -12.08
C PHE A 221 -10.17 9.19 -12.54
N LEU A 222 -9.01 9.51 -11.96
CA LEU A 222 -7.78 8.81 -12.30
C LEU A 222 -7.84 7.37 -11.80
N VAL A 223 -8.35 7.17 -10.58
CA VAL A 223 -8.55 5.83 -10.01
C VAL A 223 -9.45 4.96 -10.91
N SER A 224 -10.54 5.51 -11.47
CA SER A 224 -11.44 4.74 -12.35
C SER A 224 -10.77 4.36 -13.68
N LEU A 225 -9.98 5.25 -14.28
CA LEU A 225 -9.23 4.94 -15.50
C LEU A 225 -8.18 3.84 -15.25
N PHE A 226 -7.41 3.95 -14.17
CA PHE A 226 -6.42 2.93 -13.80
C PHE A 226 -7.08 1.59 -13.48
N ALA A 227 -8.19 1.59 -12.73
CA ALA A 227 -8.92 0.36 -12.42
C ALA A 227 -9.42 -0.36 -13.68
N ASN A 228 -9.91 0.38 -14.69
CA ASN A 228 -10.36 -0.24 -15.93
C ASN A 228 -9.21 -0.88 -16.71
N LYS A 229 -8.06 -0.22 -16.81
CA LYS A 229 -6.85 -0.81 -17.44
C LYS A 229 -6.33 -2.02 -16.67
N LEU A 230 -6.41 -2.00 -15.33
CA LEU A 230 -6.00 -3.13 -14.50
C LEU A 230 -6.94 -4.32 -14.69
N ARG A 231 -8.26 -4.10 -14.80
CA ARG A 231 -9.23 -5.18 -15.07
C ARG A 231 -8.99 -5.90 -16.40
N THR A 232 -8.47 -5.21 -17.41
CA THR A 232 -8.13 -5.87 -18.69
C THR A 232 -6.82 -6.64 -18.63
N THR A 233 -5.93 -6.31 -17.68
CA THR A 233 -4.60 -6.91 -17.55
C THR A 233 -4.59 -8.07 -16.54
N VAL A 234 -5.35 -7.95 -15.46
CA VAL A 234 -5.42 -8.92 -14.36
C VAL A 234 -6.50 -9.96 -14.65
N ALA A 235 -6.12 -11.24 -14.59
CA ALA A 235 -7.03 -12.37 -14.80
C ALA A 235 -8.28 -12.26 -13.88
N PRO A 236 -9.50 -12.55 -14.38
CA PRO A 236 -10.75 -12.40 -13.63
C PRO A 236 -10.75 -13.06 -12.24
N GLU A 237 -10.18 -14.27 -12.15
CA GLU A 237 -10.05 -15.02 -10.89
C GLU A 237 -9.22 -14.31 -9.79
N MET A 238 -8.30 -13.43 -10.18
CA MET A 238 -7.41 -12.71 -9.27
C MET A 238 -7.95 -11.34 -8.87
N GLN A 239 -8.93 -10.79 -9.59
CA GLN A 239 -9.50 -9.46 -9.34
C GLN A 239 -10.16 -9.30 -7.95
N PRO A 240 -10.78 -10.32 -7.35
CA PRO A 240 -11.32 -10.23 -5.99
C PRO A 240 -10.23 -10.03 -4.92
N ASN A 241 -9.01 -10.49 -5.19
CA ASN A 241 -7.86 -10.43 -4.28
C ASN A 241 -6.84 -9.35 -4.70
N TYR A 242 -7.14 -8.58 -5.74
CA TYR A 242 -6.35 -7.41 -6.14
C TYR A 242 -6.99 -6.16 -5.54
N LEU A 243 -6.26 -5.47 -4.66
CA LEU A 243 -6.70 -4.27 -3.97
C LEU A 243 -5.97 -3.05 -4.50
N VAL A 244 -6.70 -1.98 -4.79
CA VAL A 244 -6.13 -0.65 -5.06
C VAL A 244 -6.29 0.19 -3.80
N SER A 245 -5.17 0.61 -3.21
CA SER A 245 -5.14 1.38 -1.96
C SER A 245 -4.49 2.74 -2.19
N SER A 246 -5.13 3.79 -1.69
CA SER A 246 -4.56 5.15 -1.59
C SER A 246 -4.18 5.49 -0.15
N GLN A 247 -4.01 4.48 0.71
CA GLN A 247 -3.64 4.67 2.10
C GLN A 247 -2.21 5.22 2.19
N ASN A 248 -2.00 6.20 3.06
CA ASN A 248 -0.66 6.68 3.35
C ASN A 248 0.09 5.61 4.18
N MET A 249 1.21 5.13 3.63
CA MET A 249 2.05 4.08 4.25
C MET A 249 3.40 4.60 4.74
N GLU A 250 3.63 5.92 4.74
CA GLU A 250 4.93 6.55 4.99
C GLU A 250 5.57 6.04 6.30
N TYR A 251 4.82 6.10 7.40
CA TYR A 251 5.29 5.64 8.72
C TYR A 251 5.42 4.12 8.89
N VAL A 252 4.84 3.32 7.98
CA VAL A 252 4.86 1.85 8.04
C VAL A 252 5.77 1.21 6.99
N ARG A 253 6.29 1.99 6.03
CA ARG A 253 7.30 1.55 5.07
C ARG A 253 8.56 1.04 5.74
N ASP A 254 9.11 1.83 6.66
CA ASP A 254 10.32 1.48 7.42
C ASP A 254 10.12 0.18 8.24
N PRO A 255 9.05 0.01 9.03
CA PRO A 255 8.73 -1.27 9.69
C PRO A 255 8.57 -2.47 8.75
N LEU A 256 8.00 -2.27 7.55
CA LEU A 256 7.84 -3.31 6.54
C LEU A 256 9.11 -3.59 5.72
N GLY A 257 10.18 -2.81 5.90
CA GLY A 257 11.41 -2.96 5.12
C GLY A 257 11.28 -2.43 3.68
N MET A 258 10.29 -1.57 3.42
CA MET A 258 10.04 -0.95 2.12
C MET A 258 10.94 0.28 1.93
N THR A 259 12.22 0.04 1.64
CA THR A 259 13.23 1.10 1.54
C THR A 259 13.24 1.83 0.20
N ASN A 260 12.77 1.18 -0.86
CA ASN A 260 12.71 1.70 -2.22
C ASN A 260 11.25 1.65 -2.72
N SER A 261 10.69 2.79 -3.12
CA SER A 261 9.30 2.91 -3.59
C SER A 261 9.06 2.33 -5.00
N LYS A 262 10.12 2.04 -5.75
CA LYS A 262 10.04 1.63 -7.16
C LYS A 262 10.02 0.11 -7.37
N VAL A 263 10.31 -0.66 -6.33
CA VAL A 263 10.40 -2.13 -6.38
C VAL A 263 9.18 -2.79 -5.72
N GLY A 264 8.93 -4.05 -6.07
CA GLY A 264 7.92 -4.87 -5.40
C GLY A 264 8.43 -5.52 -4.13
N TYR A 265 7.50 -5.81 -3.22
CA TYR A 265 7.75 -6.55 -1.99
C TYR A 265 6.74 -7.68 -1.87
N VAL A 266 7.18 -8.83 -1.37
CA VAL A 266 6.33 -10.00 -1.15
C VAL A 266 6.47 -10.44 0.30
N TYR A 267 5.35 -10.71 0.95
CA TYR A 267 5.30 -11.16 2.35
C TYR A 267 4.51 -12.45 2.45
N LEU A 268 4.97 -13.38 3.29
CA LEU A 268 4.19 -14.54 3.71
C LEU A 268 3.61 -14.24 5.09
N ILE A 269 2.29 -14.32 5.20
CA ILE A 269 1.54 -14.00 6.42
C ILE A 269 0.84 -15.26 6.91
N ASP A 270 0.89 -15.50 8.22
CA ASP A 270 0.20 -16.61 8.87
C ASP A 270 -1.26 -16.30 9.20
N GLU A 271 -1.97 -17.29 9.72
CA GLU A 271 -3.37 -17.20 10.15
C GLU A 271 -3.62 -16.13 11.22
N ASN A 272 -2.58 -15.75 11.96
CA ASN A 272 -2.58 -14.79 13.06
C ASN A 272 -2.14 -13.38 12.63
N LEU A 273 -2.06 -13.11 11.31
CA LEU A 273 -1.69 -11.83 10.72
C LEU A 273 -0.23 -11.43 10.93
N LYS A 274 0.65 -12.37 11.30
CA LYS A 274 2.08 -12.12 11.47
C LYS A 274 2.83 -12.39 10.18
N ILE A 275 3.82 -11.55 9.89
CA ILE A 275 4.72 -11.70 8.75
C ILE A 275 5.78 -12.74 9.11
N ARG A 276 5.73 -13.88 8.43
CA ARG A 276 6.62 -15.03 8.67
C ARG A 276 7.77 -15.13 7.70
N TRP A 277 7.69 -14.42 6.58
CA TRP A 277 8.75 -14.34 5.58
C TRP A 277 8.54 -13.07 4.75
N GLY A 278 9.62 -12.53 4.17
CA GLY A 278 9.54 -11.39 3.26
C GLY A 278 10.63 -11.43 2.20
N GLY A 279 10.33 -10.89 1.03
CA GLY A 279 11.24 -10.71 -0.11
C GLY A 279 11.06 -9.32 -0.73
N SER A 280 12.10 -8.84 -1.40
CA SER A 280 12.10 -7.53 -2.06
C SER A 280 12.74 -7.60 -3.45
N ALA A 281 12.33 -6.67 -4.32
CA ALA A 281 12.89 -6.50 -5.66
C ALA A 281 12.88 -7.80 -6.51
N ASP A 282 13.88 -8.04 -7.33
CA ASP A 282 13.90 -9.23 -8.19
C ASP A 282 14.22 -10.52 -7.40
N ALA A 283 13.54 -11.61 -7.72
CA ALA A 283 13.62 -12.87 -6.98
C ALA A 283 14.83 -13.69 -7.44
N ARG A 284 15.70 -14.06 -6.50
CA ARG A 284 16.71 -15.09 -6.76
C ARG A 284 16.07 -16.48 -6.70
N PRO A 285 16.58 -17.48 -7.44
CA PRO A 285 16.03 -18.83 -7.43
C PRO A 285 15.89 -19.42 -6.03
N GLU A 286 16.85 -19.15 -5.15
CA GLU A 286 16.84 -19.64 -3.76
C GLU A 286 15.71 -19.00 -2.94
N GLU A 287 15.40 -17.73 -3.19
CA GLU A 287 14.34 -17.01 -2.48
C GLU A 287 12.95 -17.45 -2.95
N THR A 288 12.80 -17.73 -4.25
CA THR A 288 11.57 -18.30 -4.81
C THR A 288 11.28 -19.69 -4.22
N GLN A 289 12.31 -20.54 -4.15
CA GLN A 289 12.20 -21.87 -3.51
C GLN A 289 11.94 -21.76 -2.00
N ALA A 290 12.55 -20.79 -1.32
CA ALA A 290 12.33 -20.54 0.09
C ALA A 290 10.87 -20.15 0.35
N LEU A 291 10.29 -19.23 -0.44
CA LEU A 291 8.87 -18.84 -0.31
C LEU A 291 7.94 -20.05 -0.47
N GLU A 292 8.18 -20.88 -1.48
CA GLU A 292 7.36 -22.07 -1.75
C GLU A 292 7.43 -23.06 -0.58
N SER A 293 8.64 -23.37 -0.13
CA SER A 293 8.89 -24.30 0.98
C SER A 293 8.28 -23.78 2.28
N CYS A 294 8.49 -22.50 2.59
CA CYS A 294 7.95 -21.83 3.77
C CYS A 294 6.41 -21.83 3.76
N THR A 295 5.79 -21.57 2.61
CA THR A 295 4.33 -21.61 2.44
C THR A 295 3.79 -23.01 2.72
N GLY A 296 4.44 -24.05 2.16
CA GLY A 296 4.06 -25.44 2.41
C GLY A 296 4.16 -25.85 3.89
N VAL A 297 5.16 -25.35 4.62
CA VAL A 297 5.30 -25.61 6.07
C VAL A 297 4.16 -24.97 6.86
N LEU A 298 3.78 -23.73 6.55
CA LEU A 298 2.67 -23.06 7.24
C LEU A 298 1.33 -23.73 6.95
N LEU A 299 1.06 -24.10 5.69
CA LEU A 299 -0.16 -24.81 5.32
C LEU A 299 -0.30 -26.13 6.06
N LYS A 300 0.76 -26.96 6.08
CA LYS A 300 0.77 -28.23 6.82
C LYS A 300 0.54 -28.05 8.31
N ARG A 301 1.04 -26.96 8.91
CA ARG A 301 0.80 -26.65 10.34
C ARG A 301 -0.66 -26.27 10.57
N LEU A 302 -1.22 -25.42 9.72
CA LEU A 302 -2.61 -24.96 9.83
C LEU A 302 -3.61 -26.11 9.60
N GLU A 303 -3.33 -27.02 8.67
CA GLU A 303 -4.14 -28.21 8.40
C GLU A 303 -4.20 -29.15 9.61
N LYS A 304 -3.09 -29.32 10.34
CA LYS A 304 -3.05 -30.14 11.56
C LYS A 304 -3.83 -29.50 12.72
N THR A 305 -3.85 -28.17 12.80
CA THR A 305 -4.56 -27.45 13.86
C THR A 305 -6.07 -27.42 13.63
N LYS A 306 -6.54 -27.49 12.39
CA LYS A 306 -7.98 -27.59 12.09
C LYS A 306 -8.44 -29.05 12.21
N PRO A 307 -9.46 -29.36 13.04
CA PRO A 307 -10.03 -30.70 13.06
C PRO A 307 -10.58 -31.05 11.66
N PRO A 308 -10.50 -32.33 11.23
CA PRO A 308 -11.04 -32.75 9.95
C PRO A 308 -12.53 -32.40 9.90
N LYS A 309 -12.96 -31.73 8.82
CA LYS A 309 -14.38 -31.46 8.57
C LYS A 309 -15.12 -32.79 8.58
N SER A 310 -15.98 -33.00 9.59
CA SER A 310 -16.92 -34.12 9.63
C SER A 310 -17.72 -34.11 8.33
N GLN A 311 -17.51 -35.13 7.49
CA GLN A 311 -18.34 -35.33 6.31
C GLN A 311 -19.79 -35.52 6.77
N PRO A 312 -20.79 -34.98 6.05
CA PRO A 312 -22.18 -35.23 6.38
C PRO A 312 -22.44 -36.73 6.26
N VAL A 313 -22.79 -37.34 7.40
CA VAL A 313 -23.25 -38.73 7.48
C VAL A 313 -24.43 -38.86 6.51
N GLN A 314 -24.22 -39.61 5.42
CA GLN A 314 -25.30 -39.98 4.52
C GLN A 314 -26.28 -40.83 5.35
N GLN A 315 -27.45 -40.26 5.65
CA GLN A 315 -28.57 -41.01 6.18
C GLN A 315 -28.98 -42.03 5.11
N THR A 316 -28.50 -43.26 5.26
CA THR A 316 -29.00 -44.40 4.51
C THR A 316 -30.48 -44.56 4.87
N THR A 317 -31.35 -44.16 3.96
CA THR A 317 -32.76 -44.51 3.92
C THR A 317 -32.88 -46.03 3.95
N MET A 318 -33.22 -46.58 5.11
CA MET A 318 -33.79 -47.93 5.20
C MET A 318 -35.26 -47.84 4.77
N GLU A 319 -35.48 -47.82 3.46
CA GLU A 319 -36.76 -48.16 2.88
C GLU A 319 -36.73 -49.65 2.48
N LYS A 320 -37.78 -50.37 2.90
CA LYS A 320 -38.30 -51.65 2.38
C LYS A 320 -37.99 -52.97 3.13
N VAL A 321 -39.09 -53.49 3.71
CA VAL A 321 -39.80 -54.74 3.35
C VAL A 321 -39.76 -55.92 4.34
N LYS A 322 -40.95 -56.17 4.93
CA LYS A 322 -41.71 -57.45 5.07
C LYS A 322 -42.78 -57.18 6.14
N LYS A 323 -44.11 -57.22 5.94
CA LYS A 323 -45.00 -58.12 5.17
C LYS A 323 -44.71 -59.60 5.42
N ALA A 324 -45.14 -60.06 6.58
CA ALA A 324 -45.78 -61.35 6.86
C ALA A 324 -46.52 -61.21 8.20
#